data_AF-A0A0D9VG01-F1
#
_entry.id   AF-A0A0D9VG01-F1
#
_cell.length_a   1.000
_cell.length_b   1.000
_cell.length_c   1.000
_cell.angle_alpha   90.00
_cell.angle_beta   90.00
_cell.angle_gamma   90.00
#
_symmetry.space_group_name_H-M   'P 1'
#
loop_
_entity.id
_entity.type
_entity.pdbx_description
1 polymer ?
#
loop_
_entity_poly.entity_id
_entity_poly.type
_entity_poly.pdbx_seq_one_letter_code
_entity_poly.pdbx_strand_id
1 'polypeptide(L)'
;MNGVEVGGEDENGGGGGGRDGESGTAAVRLEELRKRMAEFARERDWEQFHSPRNLLLALVGEVGELSEIFQWKGEVPKGLPGWEEAEKVHLGEELADVLLYLVRLSDICGVDLGKAALRKMEINARKYPASQCKGSSKKHTYYSSNSDVSGNGNGANHLNGNEHNNSNNDNNGL
;
A
#
# COMPACT_ATOMS: atom_id res chain seq x y z
N MET A 1 -78.87 30.92 2.82
CA MET A 1 -78.13 32.11 3.30
C MET A 1 -77.27 31.67 4.47
N ASN A 2 -75.95 31.80 4.30
CA ASN A 2 -74.90 31.98 5.31
C ASN A 2 -74.71 30.84 6.33
N GLY A 3 -73.53 30.28 6.55
CA GLY A 3 -72.16 30.58 6.11
C GLY A 3 -71.26 29.66 6.95
N VAL A 4 -70.36 28.93 6.29
CA VAL A 4 -69.38 28.06 6.95
C VAL A 4 -68.17 28.93 7.28
N GLU A 5 -67.87 29.11 8.56
CA GLU A 5 -66.58 29.66 9.00
C GLU A 5 -65.64 28.51 9.39
N VAL A 6 -64.50 28.49 8.71
CA VAL A 6 -63.35 27.61 8.96
C VAL A 6 -62.44 28.37 9.91
N GLY A 7 -62.28 27.89 11.15
CA GLY A 7 -61.27 28.36 12.10
C GLY A 7 -60.05 27.46 12.03
N GLY A 8 -58.89 28.04 11.73
CA GLY A 8 -57.61 27.34 11.58
C GLY A 8 -57.05 26.84 12.91
N GLU A 9 -56.35 25.71 12.85
CA GLU A 9 -55.46 25.23 13.90
C GLU A 9 -54.04 25.69 13.56
N ASP A 10 -53.47 26.48 14.48
CA ASP A 10 -52.14 27.05 14.39
C ASP A 10 -51.06 25.96 14.52
N GLU A 11 -50.11 26.02 13.58
CA GLU A 11 -48.82 25.34 13.64
C GLU A 11 -47.92 25.97 14.71
N ASN A 12 -47.43 25.17 15.66
CA ASN A 12 -46.19 25.42 16.39
C ASN A 12 -45.74 24.06 16.98
N GLY A 13 -44.58 23.47 16.68
CA GLY A 13 -43.29 24.08 16.37
C GLY A 13 -42.32 23.73 17.49
N GLY A 14 -41.49 22.70 17.25
CA GLY A 14 -40.19 22.54 17.91
C GLY A 14 -40.12 21.55 19.08
N GLY A 15 -39.24 20.55 18.97
CA GLY A 15 -38.88 19.76 20.15
C GLY A 15 -38.06 18.48 19.93
N GLY A 16 -36.93 18.57 19.22
CA GLY A 16 -35.74 17.77 19.55
C GLY A 16 -35.85 16.25 19.49
N GLY A 17 -35.77 15.69 18.28
CA GLY A 17 -35.35 14.31 18.06
C GLY A 17 -33.95 14.30 17.46
N GLY A 18 -32.93 14.45 18.31
CA GLY A 18 -31.53 14.28 17.93
C GLY A 18 -31.34 12.93 17.24
N ARG A 19 -30.87 12.98 16.00
CA ARG A 19 -30.08 11.91 15.42
C ARG A 19 -28.69 12.49 15.15
N ASP A 20 -27.93 12.57 16.24
CA ASP A 20 -26.49 12.31 16.20
C ASP A 20 -26.29 11.02 15.38
N GLY A 21 -25.30 10.87 14.53
CA GLY A 21 -24.05 11.58 14.37
C GLY A 21 -23.19 10.66 13.51
N GLU A 22 -22.31 11.26 12.72
CA GLU A 22 -21.19 10.61 12.03
C GLU A 22 -21.50 9.31 11.27
N SER A 23 -21.65 9.43 9.94
CA SER A 23 -21.19 8.39 9.02
C SER A 23 -19.68 8.28 9.17
N GLY A 24 -19.22 7.64 10.24
CA GLY A 24 -17.83 7.28 10.44
C GLY A 24 -17.40 6.48 9.22
N THR A 25 -16.44 7.01 8.47
CA THR A 25 -15.87 6.39 7.28
C THR A 25 -15.41 4.98 7.68
N ALA A 26 -16.18 3.96 7.29
CA ALA A 26 -15.86 2.59 7.60
C ALA A 26 -14.48 2.28 7.00
N ALA A 27 -13.54 1.82 7.83
CA ALA A 27 -12.19 1.50 7.37
C ALA A 27 -12.24 0.47 6.23
N VAL A 28 -11.67 0.83 5.08
CA VAL A 28 -11.63 -0.03 3.89
C VAL A 28 -10.59 -1.14 4.11
N ARG A 29 -10.99 -2.40 3.85
CA ARG A 29 -10.11 -3.59 3.97
C ARG A 29 -9.64 -4.05 2.59
N LEU A 30 -8.45 -4.63 2.49
CA LEU A 30 -7.94 -5.20 1.22
C LEU A 30 -8.89 -6.24 0.61
N GLU A 31 -9.51 -7.07 1.47
CA GLU A 31 -10.51 -8.05 1.03
C GLU A 31 -11.75 -7.39 0.41
N GLU A 32 -12.16 -6.23 0.92
CA GLU A 32 -13.28 -5.47 0.38
C GLU A 32 -12.92 -4.88 -0.98
N LEU A 33 -11.73 -4.30 -1.12
CA LEU A 33 -11.21 -3.83 -2.41
C LEU A 33 -11.16 -4.95 -3.43
N ARG A 34 -10.61 -6.12 -3.05
CA ARG A 34 -10.53 -7.30 -3.92
C ARG A 34 -11.90 -7.67 -4.49
N LYS A 35 -12.91 -7.77 -3.62
CA LYS A 35 -14.28 -8.13 -4.02
C LYS A 35 -14.90 -7.08 -4.94
N ARG A 36 -14.79 -5.79 -4.59
CA ARG A 36 -15.34 -4.70 -5.41
C ARG A 36 -14.68 -4.64 -6.78
N MET A 37 -13.37 -4.84 -6.86
CA MET A 37 -12.64 -4.86 -8.12
C MET A 37 -13.01 -6.06 -8.99
N ALA A 38 -13.15 -7.24 -8.39
CA ALA A 38 -13.60 -8.42 -9.11
C ALA A 38 -15.00 -8.23 -9.70
N GLU A 39 -15.91 -7.67 -8.90
CA GLU A 39 -17.26 -7.36 -9.36
C GLU A 39 -17.25 -6.31 -10.47
N PHE A 40 -16.51 -5.22 -10.31
CA PHE A 40 -16.37 -4.16 -11.31
C PHE A 40 -15.86 -4.67 -12.65
N ALA A 41 -14.87 -5.59 -12.62
CA ALA A 41 -14.31 -6.22 -13.81
C ALA A 41 -15.31 -7.17 -14.47
N ARG A 42 -16.02 -7.98 -13.66
CA ARG A 42 -17.03 -8.92 -14.12
C ARG A 42 -18.20 -8.23 -14.80
N GLU A 43 -18.71 -7.14 -14.23
CA GLU A 43 -19.79 -6.33 -14.82
C GLU A 43 -19.45 -5.78 -16.21
N ARG A 44 -18.17 -5.57 -16.50
CA ARG A 44 -17.68 -5.00 -17.75
C ARG A 44 -17.10 -6.04 -18.71
N ASP A 45 -17.15 -7.33 -18.33
CA ASP A 45 -16.49 -8.41 -19.06
C ASP A 45 -14.99 -8.17 -19.28
N TRP A 46 -14.34 -7.47 -18.34
CA TRP A 46 -12.92 -7.11 -18.44
C TRP A 46 -11.97 -8.19 -17.96
N GLU A 47 -12.49 -9.26 -17.36
CA GLU A 47 -11.66 -10.37 -16.87
C GLU A 47 -10.81 -11.00 -17.98
N GLN A 48 -11.29 -10.97 -19.24
CA GLN A 48 -10.53 -11.43 -20.41
C GLN A 48 -9.22 -10.67 -20.64
N PHE A 49 -9.12 -9.42 -20.19
CA PHE A 49 -7.92 -8.57 -20.32
C PHE A 49 -7.00 -8.66 -19.10
N HIS A 50 -7.49 -9.20 -17.98
CA HIS A 50 -6.83 -9.25 -16.67
C HIS A 50 -5.87 -10.44 -16.53
N SER A 51 -5.00 -10.68 -17.52
CA SER A 51 -3.89 -11.61 -17.34
C SER A 51 -2.85 -11.04 -16.34
N PRO A 52 -2.11 -11.88 -15.58
CA PRO A 52 -1.09 -11.40 -14.63
C PRO A 52 -0.09 -10.42 -15.26
N ARG A 53 0.35 -10.69 -16.50
CA ARG A 53 1.28 -9.82 -17.22
C ARG A 53 0.67 -8.46 -17.51
N ASN A 54 -0.57 -8.41 -17.99
CA ASN A 54 -1.21 -7.15 -18.34
C ASN A 54 -1.44 -6.29 -17.09
N LEU A 55 -1.90 -6.89 -15.99
CA LEU A 55 -2.08 -6.19 -14.72
C LEU A 55 -0.76 -5.68 -14.14
N LEU A 56 0.33 -6.44 -14.27
CA LEU A 56 1.66 -5.98 -13.88
C LEU A 56 2.12 -4.78 -14.73
N LEU A 57 1.88 -4.80 -16.03
CA LEU A 57 2.25 -3.68 -16.91
C LEU A 57 1.40 -2.43 -16.62
N ALA A 58 0.11 -2.60 -16.34
CA ALA A 58 -0.75 -1.50 -15.89
C ALA A 58 -0.25 -0.91 -14.56
N LEU A 59 0.06 -1.76 -13.57
CA LEU A 59 0.66 -1.33 -12.30
C LEU A 59 1.95 -0.50 -12.50
N VAL A 60 2.82 -0.91 -13.44
CA VAL A 60 4.03 -0.15 -13.77
C VAL A 60 3.70 1.21 -14.38
N GLY A 61 2.63 1.29 -15.20
CA GLY A 61 2.10 2.54 -15.73
C GLY A 61 1.71 3.51 -14.61
N GLU A 62 0.87 3.06 -13.67
CA GLU A 62 0.42 3.91 -12.54
C GLU A 62 1.57 4.33 -11.62
N VAL A 63 2.60 3.48 -11.45
CA VAL A 63 3.82 3.89 -10.73
C VAL A 63 4.57 4.98 -11.50
N GLY A 64 4.52 4.95 -12.84
CA GLY A 64 5.02 6.00 -13.70
C GLY A 64 4.28 7.31 -13.49
N GLU A 65 2.95 7.30 -13.55
CA GLU A 65 2.09 8.48 -13.32
C GLU A 65 2.31 9.06 -11.92
N LEU A 66 2.34 8.21 -10.89
CA LEU A 66 2.75 8.60 -9.53
C LEU A 66 4.13 9.27 -9.49
N SER A 67 5.09 8.76 -10.28
CA SER A 67 6.44 9.33 -10.33
C SER A 67 6.47 10.70 -11.02
N GLU A 68 5.62 10.93 -12.03
CA GLU A 68 5.51 12.20 -12.75
C GLU A 68 5.09 13.36 -11.83
N ILE A 69 4.31 13.09 -10.78
CA ILE A 69 3.93 14.07 -9.76
C ILE A 69 5.17 14.65 -9.05
N PHE A 70 6.20 13.82 -8.82
CA PHE A 70 7.40 14.20 -8.06
C PHE A 70 8.58 14.59 -8.95
N GLN A 71 8.58 14.25 -10.24
CA GLN A 71 9.78 14.30 -11.10
C GLN A 71 10.51 15.66 -11.13
N TRP A 72 9.79 16.78 -10.95
CA TRP A 72 10.33 18.14 -10.95
C TRP A 72 10.27 18.83 -9.59
N LYS A 73 9.76 18.14 -8.56
CA LYS A 73 9.79 18.61 -7.18
C LYS A 73 11.18 18.25 -6.64
N GLY A 74 11.91 19.21 -6.06
CA GLY A 74 13.18 18.95 -5.40
C GLY A 74 13.01 18.08 -4.15
N GLU A 75 13.67 18.44 -3.04
CA GLU A 75 13.34 17.77 -1.77
C GLU A 75 11.89 18.07 -1.36
N VAL A 76 11.07 17.03 -1.21
CA VAL A 76 9.68 17.15 -0.78
C VAL A 76 9.57 16.83 0.72
N PRO A 77 9.25 17.82 1.58
CA PRO A 77 9.11 17.58 3.01
C PRO A 77 7.86 16.77 3.34
N LYS A 78 7.93 16.03 4.46
CA LYS A 78 6.80 15.28 5.01
C LYS A 78 5.59 16.20 5.23
N GLY A 79 4.42 15.72 4.86
CA GLY A 79 3.16 16.47 5.01
C GLY A 79 2.87 17.44 3.88
N LEU A 80 3.75 17.51 2.86
CA LEU A 80 3.53 18.26 1.62
C LEU A 80 3.15 19.74 1.85
N PRO A 81 3.85 20.49 2.73
CA PRO A 81 3.58 21.92 2.91
C PRO A 81 3.75 22.67 1.58
N GLY A 82 2.81 23.58 1.30
CA GLY A 82 2.81 24.38 0.07
C GLY A 82 2.30 23.64 -1.17
N TRP A 83 1.82 22.40 -1.04
CA TRP A 83 1.07 21.75 -2.11
C TRP A 83 -0.38 22.22 -2.07
N GLU A 84 -0.91 22.53 -3.25
CA GLU A 84 -2.31 22.85 -3.44
C GLU A 84 -3.19 21.60 -3.21
N GLU A 85 -4.44 21.80 -2.81
CA GLU A 85 -5.34 20.66 -2.54
C GLU A 85 -5.55 19.80 -3.79
N ALA A 86 -5.59 20.40 -4.98
CA ALA A 86 -5.67 19.65 -6.24
C ALA A 86 -4.46 18.72 -6.46
N GLU A 87 -3.25 19.13 -6.06
CA GLU A 87 -2.05 18.29 -6.17
C GLU A 87 -2.11 17.10 -5.19
N LYS A 88 -2.67 17.31 -3.99
CA LYS A 88 -2.84 16.24 -3.00
C LYS A 88 -3.93 15.26 -3.41
N VAL A 89 -5.01 15.74 -4.03
CA VAL A 89 -6.06 14.88 -4.58
C VAL A 89 -5.48 14.01 -5.70
N HIS A 90 -4.78 14.61 -6.65
CA HIS A 90 -4.15 13.88 -7.74
C HIS A 90 -3.13 12.85 -7.23
N LEU A 91 -2.28 13.23 -6.26
CA LEU A 91 -1.40 12.26 -5.58
C LEU A 91 -2.18 11.10 -4.94
N GLY A 92 -3.33 11.39 -4.34
CA GLY A 92 -4.20 10.37 -3.76
C GLY A 92 -4.79 9.41 -4.79
N GLU A 93 -5.13 9.91 -5.98
CA GLU A 93 -5.63 9.13 -7.11
C GLU A 93 -4.55 8.15 -7.61
N GLU A 94 -3.34 8.64 -7.91
CA GLU A 94 -2.25 7.77 -8.38
C GLU A 94 -1.81 6.72 -7.35
N LEU A 95 -1.79 7.10 -6.06
CA LEU A 95 -1.55 6.14 -4.97
C LEU A 95 -2.65 5.07 -4.89
N ALA A 96 -3.90 5.46 -5.14
CA ALA A 96 -5.02 4.53 -5.16
C ALA A 96 -4.94 3.59 -6.37
N ASP A 97 -4.58 4.07 -7.55
CA ASP A 97 -4.47 3.24 -8.75
C ASP A 97 -3.37 2.19 -8.60
N VAL A 98 -2.20 2.56 -8.08
CA VAL A 98 -1.14 1.61 -7.71
C VAL A 98 -1.67 0.53 -6.74
N LEU A 99 -2.39 0.93 -5.69
CA LEU A 99 -2.97 -0.01 -4.73
C LEU A 99 -3.99 -0.95 -5.39
N LEU A 100 -4.89 -0.42 -6.21
CA LEU A 100 -5.96 -1.17 -6.85
C LEU A 100 -5.38 -2.21 -7.81
N TYR A 101 -4.46 -1.84 -8.69
CA TYR A 101 -3.82 -2.81 -9.57
C TYR A 101 -3.02 -3.87 -8.80
N LEU A 102 -2.34 -3.51 -7.71
CA LEU A 102 -1.65 -4.48 -6.87
C LEU A 102 -2.62 -5.48 -6.23
N VAL A 103 -3.77 -5.00 -5.73
CA VAL A 103 -4.84 -5.85 -5.18
C VAL A 103 -5.38 -6.78 -6.26
N ARG A 104 -5.73 -6.27 -7.45
CA ARG A 104 -6.26 -7.11 -8.53
C ARG A 104 -5.23 -8.11 -9.06
N LEU A 105 -3.96 -7.71 -9.18
CA LEU A 105 -2.88 -8.62 -9.55
C LEU A 105 -2.74 -9.74 -8.53
N SER A 106 -2.84 -9.44 -7.24
CA SER A 106 -2.77 -10.46 -6.18
C SER A 106 -3.94 -11.44 -6.26
N ASP A 107 -5.15 -10.95 -6.55
CA ASP A 107 -6.37 -11.75 -6.71
C ASP A 107 -6.22 -12.76 -7.86
N ILE A 108 -5.84 -12.27 -9.06
CA ILE A 108 -5.62 -13.12 -10.23
C ILE A 108 -4.49 -14.13 -10.02
N CYS A 109 -3.47 -13.78 -9.24
CA CYS A 109 -2.37 -14.69 -8.88
C CYS A 109 -2.72 -15.68 -7.74
N GLY A 110 -3.90 -15.57 -7.11
CA GLY A 110 -4.28 -16.40 -5.96
C GLY A 110 -3.46 -16.11 -4.69
N VAL A 111 -2.95 -14.89 -4.55
CA VAL A 111 -2.14 -14.46 -3.41
C VAL A 111 -2.98 -13.66 -2.43
N ASP A 112 -3.04 -14.12 -1.17
CA ASP A 112 -3.58 -13.33 -0.07
C ASP A 112 -2.60 -12.20 0.29
N LEU A 113 -2.81 -11.03 -0.31
CA LEU A 113 -1.93 -9.86 -0.16
C LEU A 113 -1.80 -9.41 1.30
N GLY A 114 -2.89 -9.44 2.07
CA GLY A 114 -2.89 -9.07 3.48
C GLY A 114 -1.98 -9.98 4.31
N LYS A 115 -2.14 -11.31 4.17
CA LYS A 115 -1.25 -12.28 4.83
C LYS A 115 0.20 -12.17 4.34
N ALA A 116 0.41 -11.93 3.05
CA ALA A 116 1.74 -11.76 2.48
C ALA A 116 2.46 -10.53 3.07
N ALA A 117 1.76 -9.39 3.19
CA ALA A 117 2.28 -8.17 3.78
C ALA A 117 2.65 -8.34 5.26
N LEU A 118 1.77 -8.94 6.08
CA LEU A 118 2.04 -9.19 7.50
C LEU A 118 3.26 -10.09 7.70
N ARG A 119 3.34 -11.20 6.96
CA ARG A 119 4.51 -12.09 6.99
C ARG A 119 5.80 -11.36 6.55
N LYS A 120 5.71 -10.49 5.54
CA LYS A 120 6.87 -9.71 5.08
C LYS A 120 7.34 -8.72 6.15
N MET A 121 6.41 -8.10 6.89
CA MET A 121 6.74 -7.22 8.02
C MET A 121 7.48 -7.98 9.14
N GLU A 122 7.05 -9.19 9.49
CA GLU A 122 7.76 -10.02 10.46
C GLU A 122 9.19 -10.37 10.01
N ILE A 123 9.36 -10.71 8.73
CA ILE A 123 10.67 -10.97 8.13
C ILE A 123 11.54 -9.72 8.19
N ASN A 124 11.00 -8.55 7.83
CA ASN A 124 11.73 -7.28 7.86
C ASN A 124 12.13 -6.89 9.29
N ALA A 125 11.27 -7.10 10.29
CA ALA A 125 11.57 -6.82 11.69
C ALA A 125 12.72 -7.68 12.24
N ARG A 126 12.82 -8.95 11.79
CA ARG A 126 13.97 -9.82 12.11
C ARG A 126 15.25 -9.38 11.39
N LYS A 127 15.12 -8.95 10.13
CA LYS A 127 16.25 -8.47 9.33
C LYS A 127 16.83 -7.14 9.84
N TYR A 128 15.99 -6.28 10.44
CA TYR A 128 16.37 -4.98 10.96
C TYR A 128 15.88 -4.79 12.42
N PRO A 129 16.57 -5.41 13.40
CA PRO A 129 16.17 -5.29 14.80
C PRO A 129 16.22 -3.84 15.30
N ALA A 130 15.19 -3.41 16.03
CA ALA A 130 15.09 -2.03 16.52
C ALA A 130 16.30 -1.60 17.38
N SER A 131 16.89 -2.54 18.14
CA SER A 131 18.09 -2.29 18.95
C SER A 131 19.34 -1.96 18.13
N GLN A 132 19.36 -2.34 16.84
CA GLN A 132 20.50 -2.19 15.94
C GLN A 132 20.27 -1.09 14.88
N CYS A 133 19.02 -0.71 14.64
CA CYS A 133 18.62 0.22 13.57
C CYS A 133 17.96 1.51 14.07
N LYS A 134 17.93 1.78 15.38
CA LYS A 134 17.35 3.01 15.94
C LYS A 134 18.15 4.24 15.48
N GLY A 135 17.53 5.09 14.64
CA GLY A 135 18.14 6.34 14.17
C GLY A 135 19.16 6.18 13.03
N SER A 136 19.27 4.99 12.41
CA SER A 136 20.16 4.77 11.26
C SER A 136 19.52 3.88 10.21
N SER A 137 19.49 4.35 8.95
CA SER A 137 19.08 3.57 7.77
C SER A 137 20.23 2.74 7.18
N LYS A 138 21.40 2.71 7.83
CA LYS A 138 22.56 1.94 7.35
C LYS A 138 22.25 0.45 7.42
N LYS A 139 22.51 -0.28 6.31
CA LYS A 139 22.32 -1.73 6.21
C LYS A 139 23.07 -2.45 7.34
N HIS A 140 22.39 -3.35 8.03
CA HIS A 140 23.01 -4.33 8.92
C HIS A 140 23.63 -5.48 8.11
N THR A 141 24.59 -5.16 7.24
CA THR A 141 25.50 -6.16 6.66
C THR A 141 26.71 -6.27 7.59
N TYR A 142 26.55 -6.93 8.75
CA TYR A 142 27.74 -7.40 9.49
C TYR A 142 27.54 -8.58 10.47
N TYR A 143 26.36 -8.93 10.97
CA TYR A 143 26.26 -9.98 12.02
C TYR A 143 25.58 -11.29 11.58
N SER A 144 26.04 -11.92 10.51
CA SER A 144 25.76 -13.37 10.31
C SER A 144 26.96 -14.17 9.81
N SER A 145 28.17 -13.61 9.81
CA SER A 145 29.39 -14.36 9.47
C SER A 145 30.40 -14.33 10.62
N ASN A 146 30.03 -14.75 11.84
CA ASN A 146 31.02 -15.16 12.84
C ASN A 146 30.47 -15.83 14.12
N SER A 147 29.62 -16.85 14.02
CA SER A 147 29.29 -17.66 15.22
C SER A 147 29.32 -19.17 15.05
N ASP A 148 29.79 -19.71 13.91
CA ASP A 148 29.93 -21.16 13.71
C ASP A 148 31.34 -21.55 13.21
N VAL A 149 32.41 -21.17 13.91
CA VAL A 149 33.68 -21.91 13.84
C VAL A 149 34.38 -21.87 15.21
N SER A 150 34.07 -22.85 16.05
CA SER A 150 34.97 -23.30 17.12
C SER A 150 34.63 -24.76 17.45
N GLY A 151 35.31 -25.69 16.77
CA GLY A 151 35.11 -27.11 17.03
C GLY A 151 35.75 -28.07 16.02
N ASN A 152 37.09 -28.18 16.07
CA ASN A 152 37.86 -29.41 15.85
C ASN A 152 38.31 -29.82 14.41
N GLY A 153 39.63 -29.95 14.22
CA GLY A 153 40.23 -31.08 13.46
C GLY A 153 40.89 -30.80 12.09
N ASN A 154 42.22 -30.63 12.12
CA ASN A 154 43.26 -30.94 11.10
C ASN A 154 42.87 -31.41 9.68
N GLY A 155 43.49 -30.80 8.66
CA GLY A 155 43.68 -31.43 7.34
C GLY A 155 44.10 -30.44 6.25
N ALA A 156 45.18 -30.76 5.52
CA ALA A 156 45.92 -29.87 4.64
C ALA A 156 45.37 -29.67 3.22
N ASN A 157 45.92 -28.64 2.56
CA ASN A 157 46.20 -28.47 1.12
C ASN A 157 45.31 -27.59 0.23
N HIS A 158 46.05 -26.68 -0.43
CA HIS A 158 45.98 -26.20 -1.82
C HIS A 158 45.32 -24.84 -2.13
N LEU A 159 46.21 -23.89 -2.44
CA LEU A 159 45.99 -22.67 -3.24
C LEU A 159 45.55 -23.06 -4.66
N ASN A 160 44.52 -22.45 -5.24
CA ASN A 160 44.66 -21.29 -6.16
C ASN A 160 43.29 -20.94 -6.80
N GLY A 161 43.07 -19.65 -7.03
CA GLY A 161 41.76 -19.05 -7.24
C GLY A 161 41.10 -19.15 -8.61
N ASN A 162 39.86 -18.65 -8.67
CA ASN A 162 39.41 -17.76 -9.74
C ASN A 162 38.14 -17.03 -9.27
N GLU A 163 38.24 -15.71 -9.14
CA GLU A 163 37.14 -14.80 -8.88
C GLU A 163 36.27 -14.69 -10.14
N HIS A 164 34.97 -14.96 -10.05
CA HIS A 164 33.98 -14.40 -10.97
C HIS A 164 32.87 -13.76 -10.13
N ASN A 165 33.05 -12.45 -9.89
CA ASN A 165 32.04 -11.54 -9.37
C ASN A 165 30.83 -11.53 -10.32
N ASN A 166 29.66 -11.89 -9.80
CA ASN A 166 28.40 -11.48 -10.40
C ASN A 166 27.67 -10.55 -9.43
N SER A 167 27.88 -9.25 -9.63
CA SER A 167 27.25 -8.15 -8.91
C SER A 167 25.75 -8.12 -9.20
N ASN A 168 24.95 -8.81 -8.40
CA ASN A 168 23.50 -8.70 -8.46
C ASN A 168 22.98 -7.68 -7.44
N ASN A 169 22.88 -6.46 -7.96
CA ASN A 169 21.79 -5.49 -7.78
C ASN A 169 21.30 -5.25 -6.34
N ASP A 170 21.91 -4.25 -5.73
CA ASP A 170 21.80 -3.88 -4.32
C ASP A 170 20.66 -2.90 -4.01
N ASN A 171 19.56 -2.94 -4.75
CA ASN A 171 18.43 -2.02 -4.55
C ASN A 171 17.29 -2.67 -3.76
N ASN A 172 17.14 -2.25 -2.50
CA ASN A 172 15.85 -2.20 -1.80
C ASN A 172 15.99 -1.37 -0.52
N GLY A 173 15.58 -0.10 -0.62
CA GLY A 173 15.08 0.67 0.52
C GLY A 173 13.79 0.06 1.06
N LEU A 174 13.47 0.38 2.30
CA LEU A 174 12.30 -0.12 3.04
C LEU A 174 10.98 0.07 2.29
#